data_AF-A0AA39PCZ3-F1
#
_entry.id   AF-A0AA39PCZ3-F1
#
_cell.length_a   1.000
_cell.length_b   1.000
_cell.length_c   1.000
_cell.angle_alpha   90.00
_cell.angle_beta   90.00
_cell.angle_gamma   90.00
#
_symmetry.space_group_name_H-M   'P 1'
#
loop_
_entity.id
_entity.type
_entity.pdbx_description
1 polymer ?
#
loop_
_entity_poly.entity_id
_entity_poly.type
_entity_poly.pdbx_seq_one_letter_code
_entity_poly.pdbx_strand_id
1 'polypeptide(L)'
;MSTSTTVPSLESTYFSGTLLQLYSQPPPDCPENTEAFYEENAFIMTEIADRLDASIARSVPVPPRSLNVSIVLDKRLLCSTRRITHVWTTHVQNSSSKATSDPVYFGEVDVFDPFVLLDSSVSLEPQSYQRLQSLYGAKVPRFYGHFVAPLPSQRNRTVNVVLMEYIHGRDIRDLATQEKAGALCPTHKDTLIDAALRLYFGIYALGVEQRDMQPRNVILRPRRKDGPFCSTTGCPLRYEADCKDMQMTMVDFEWVKFRNPDGQFSDPVTQMAHVEGIKPLYH
;
A
#
# COMPACT_ATOMS: atom_id res chain seq x y z
N MET A 1 24.02 29.28 -21.93
CA MET A 1 24.81 28.19 -21.31
C MET A 1 23.83 27.10 -20.92
N SER A 2 23.80 25.99 -21.67
CA SER A 2 22.92 24.87 -21.36
C SER A 2 23.54 24.09 -20.21
N THR A 3 23.12 24.36 -18.98
CA THR A 3 23.38 23.43 -17.87
C THR A 3 22.59 22.18 -18.19
N SER A 4 23.27 21.11 -18.60
CA SER A 4 22.66 19.78 -18.66
C SER A 4 22.11 19.51 -17.26
N THR A 5 20.79 19.66 -17.11
CA THR A 5 20.09 19.34 -15.86
C THR A 5 20.20 17.83 -15.74
N THR A 6 21.14 17.36 -14.92
CA THR A 6 21.26 15.93 -14.64
C THR A 6 19.96 15.50 -13.99
N VAL A 7 19.19 14.68 -14.70
CA VAL A 7 17.95 14.11 -14.19
C VAL A 7 18.31 13.17 -13.05
N PRO A 8 17.79 13.38 -11.82
CA PRO A 8 18.13 12.57 -10.68
C PRO A 8 17.56 11.16 -10.86
N SER A 9 18.40 10.14 -10.68
CA SER A 9 17.91 8.77 -10.66
C SER A 9 17.15 8.50 -9.37
N LEU A 10 16.27 7.52 -9.43
CA LEU A 10 15.56 6.99 -8.27
C LEU A 10 16.53 6.62 -7.14
N GLU A 11 17.56 5.84 -7.46
CA GLU A 11 18.53 5.32 -6.49
C GLU A 11 19.39 6.43 -5.88
N SER A 12 19.60 7.52 -6.61
CA SER A 12 20.28 8.72 -6.07
C SER A 12 19.37 9.58 -5.18
N THR A 13 18.06 9.39 -5.28
CA THR A 13 17.05 10.19 -4.56
C THR A 13 16.63 9.51 -3.27
N TYR A 14 16.37 8.21 -3.34
CA TYR A 14 15.91 7.42 -2.20
C TYR A 14 16.89 6.27 -1.96
N PHE A 15 17.62 6.35 -0.85
CA PHE A 15 18.56 5.33 -0.42
C PHE A 15 18.54 5.16 1.10
N SER A 16 19.15 4.08 1.60
CA SER A 16 19.27 3.84 3.04
C SER A 16 20.08 4.97 3.69
N GLY A 17 19.56 5.54 4.78
CA GLY A 17 20.13 6.68 5.46
C GLY A 17 19.61 8.04 4.98
N THR A 18 18.79 8.11 3.92
CA THR A 18 18.15 9.36 3.51
C THR A 18 17.25 9.89 4.63
N LEU A 19 17.50 11.13 5.06
CA LEU A 19 16.69 11.85 6.03
C LEU A 19 15.61 12.65 5.29
N LEU A 20 14.34 12.40 5.58
CA LEU A 20 13.22 13.18 5.08
C LEU A 20 12.59 13.97 6.23
N GLN A 21 12.41 15.28 6.00
CA GLN A 21 11.64 16.15 6.89
C GLN A 21 10.19 16.13 6.45
N LEU A 22 9.30 15.67 7.32
CA LEU A 22 7.89 15.51 7.03
C LEU A 22 7.09 16.68 7.58
N TYR A 23 6.18 17.17 6.75
CA TYR A 23 5.29 18.27 7.05
C TYR A 23 3.85 17.79 6.87
N SER A 24 3.07 17.82 7.95
CA SER A 24 1.67 17.38 7.88
C SER A 24 0.90 18.27 6.90
N GLN A 25 0.21 17.63 5.96
CA GLN A 25 -0.66 18.30 5.00
C GLN A 25 -1.93 17.47 4.83
N PRO A 26 -3.11 18.10 4.63
CA PRO A 26 -4.25 17.35 4.17
C PRO A 26 -3.90 16.67 2.83
N PRO A 27 -4.42 15.46 2.57
CA PRO A 27 -4.39 14.89 1.23
C PRO A 27 -4.99 15.85 0.19
N PRO A 28 -4.55 15.79 -1.07
CA PRO A 28 -5.23 16.50 -2.14
C PRO A 28 -6.65 15.95 -2.31
N ASP A 29 -7.50 16.73 -2.98
CA ASP A 29 -8.83 16.27 -3.38
C ASP A 29 -8.71 15.12 -4.39
N CYS A 30 -9.64 14.17 -4.33
CA CYS A 30 -9.71 13.11 -5.33
C CYS A 30 -10.07 13.71 -6.69
N PRO A 31 -9.30 13.43 -7.75
CA PRO A 31 -9.61 13.94 -9.08
C PRO A 31 -10.91 13.33 -9.61
N GLU A 32 -11.60 14.05 -10.50
CA GLU A 32 -12.81 13.56 -11.16
C GLU A 32 -12.51 12.34 -12.04
N ASN A 33 -11.37 12.37 -12.75
CA ASN A 33 -10.87 11.25 -13.53
C ASN A 33 -10.15 10.23 -12.62
N THR A 34 -10.93 9.35 -12.00
CA THR A 34 -10.39 8.28 -11.14
C THR A 34 -9.63 7.17 -11.88
N GLU A 35 -9.72 7.12 -13.21
CA GLU A 35 -8.98 6.16 -14.04
C GLU A 35 -7.57 6.65 -14.39
N ALA A 36 -7.29 7.94 -14.17
CA ALA A 36 -6.01 8.60 -14.40
C ALA A 36 -5.48 8.50 -15.84
N PHE A 37 -6.34 8.26 -16.82
CA PHE A 37 -5.95 8.39 -18.24
C PHE A 37 -5.66 9.85 -18.58
N TYR A 38 -4.73 10.06 -19.52
CA TYR A 38 -4.56 11.38 -20.13
C TYR A 38 -5.86 11.85 -20.79
N GLU A 39 -6.14 13.15 -20.70
CA GLU A 39 -7.20 13.77 -21.48
C GLU A 39 -6.89 13.71 -22.98
N GLU A 40 -7.94 13.80 -23.80
CA GLU A 40 -7.78 13.81 -25.26
C GLU A 40 -6.88 14.99 -25.68
N ASN A 41 -5.78 14.68 -26.39
CA ASN A 41 -4.74 15.62 -26.82
C ASN A 41 -3.84 16.20 -25.70
N ALA A 42 -3.87 15.64 -24.49
CA ALA A 42 -2.94 16.04 -23.44
C ALA A 42 -1.48 15.69 -23.80
N PHE A 43 -0.54 16.46 -23.27
CA PHE A 43 0.88 16.17 -23.40
C PHE A 43 1.25 14.96 -22.52
N ILE A 44 1.73 13.90 -23.15
CA ILE A 44 2.12 12.66 -22.47
C ILE A 44 3.55 12.82 -21.94
N MET A 45 3.71 12.80 -20.62
CA MET A 45 4.99 13.03 -19.95
C MET A 45 5.85 11.75 -19.88
N THR A 46 6.28 11.24 -21.04
CA THR A 46 7.11 10.03 -21.12
C THR A 46 8.53 10.25 -20.60
N GLU A 47 9.08 11.46 -20.76
CA GLU A 47 10.41 11.81 -20.29
C GLU A 47 10.42 12.15 -18.79
N ILE A 48 11.45 11.67 -18.06
CA ILE A 48 11.59 11.98 -16.62
C ILE A 48 11.78 13.49 -16.41
N ALA A 49 12.45 14.19 -17.34
CA ALA A 49 12.66 15.63 -17.25
C ALA A 49 11.33 16.41 -17.20
N ASP A 50 10.36 16.04 -18.04
CA ASP A 50 9.05 16.67 -18.07
C ASP A 50 8.30 16.43 -16.75
N ARG A 51 8.34 15.19 -16.23
CA ARG A 51 7.75 14.88 -14.92
C ARG A 51 8.44 15.62 -13.79
N LEU A 52 9.75 15.81 -13.85
CA LEU A 52 10.49 16.55 -12.84
C LEU A 52 10.06 18.02 -12.84
N ASP A 53 10.01 18.67 -14.01
CA ASP A 53 9.60 20.07 -14.11
C ASP A 53 8.12 20.25 -13.69
N ALA A 54 7.23 19.33 -14.07
CA ALA A 54 5.85 19.31 -13.59
C ALA A 54 5.77 19.13 -12.06
N SER A 55 6.59 18.24 -11.48
CA SER A 55 6.63 18.04 -10.01
C SER A 55 7.15 19.27 -9.27
N ILE A 56 8.14 19.98 -9.83
CA ILE A 56 8.60 21.27 -9.30
C ILE A 56 7.48 22.30 -9.34
N ALA A 57 6.78 22.43 -10.49
CA ALA A 57 5.68 23.39 -10.65
C ALA A 57 4.51 23.13 -9.69
N ARG A 58 4.26 21.86 -9.34
CA ARG A 58 3.19 21.41 -8.42
C ARG A 58 3.59 21.40 -6.95
N SER A 59 4.79 21.85 -6.61
CA SER A 59 5.29 21.76 -5.24
C SER A 59 4.47 22.60 -4.27
N VAL A 60 4.13 22.02 -3.12
CA VAL A 60 3.32 22.71 -2.12
C VAL A 60 4.19 23.53 -1.17
N PRO A 61 3.76 24.75 -0.76
CA PRO A 61 4.48 25.52 0.23
C PRO A 61 4.57 24.81 1.57
N VAL A 62 5.79 24.72 2.11
CA VAL A 62 6.05 24.07 3.39
C VAL A 62 6.10 25.14 4.51
N PRO A 63 5.28 25.05 5.56
CA PRO A 63 5.26 26.05 6.63
C PRO A 63 6.58 26.04 7.42
N PRO A 64 7.16 27.22 7.76
CA PRO A 64 8.44 27.30 8.47
C PRO A 64 8.38 26.88 9.95
N ARG A 65 7.19 26.63 10.54
CA ARG A 65 6.99 26.39 11.99
C ARG A 65 6.09 25.20 12.35
N SER A 66 5.81 24.29 11.43
CA SER A 66 5.01 23.10 11.77
C SER A 66 5.80 22.13 12.66
N LEU A 67 5.08 21.23 13.36
CA LEU A 67 5.70 20.11 14.06
C LEU A 67 6.32 19.18 13.01
N ASN A 68 7.63 19.32 12.79
CA ASN A 68 8.35 18.52 11.81
C ASN A 68 8.61 17.13 12.39
N VAL A 69 8.12 16.10 11.71
CA VAL A 69 8.51 14.71 11.98
C VAL A 69 9.68 14.40 11.05
N SER A 70 10.79 13.91 11.57
CA SER A 70 11.90 13.46 10.73
C SER A 70 11.91 11.95 10.65
N ILE A 71 12.12 11.42 9.44
CA ILE A 71 12.24 9.99 9.22
C ILE A 71 13.56 9.68 8.51
N VAL A 72 14.15 8.54 8.83
CA VAL A 72 15.32 8.00 8.12
C VAL A 72 14.89 6.75 7.36
N LEU A 73 15.12 6.73 6.05
CA LEU A 73 14.87 5.56 5.22
C LEU A 73 15.87 4.45 5.57
N ASP A 74 15.40 3.23 5.82
CA ASP A 74 16.25 2.10 6.21
C ASP A 74 16.36 1.10 5.06
N LYS A 75 15.31 0.30 4.87
CA LYS A 75 15.26 -0.73 3.83
C LYS A 75 14.11 -0.48 2.88
N ARG A 76 14.42 -0.42 1.58
CA ARG A 76 13.41 -0.46 0.51
C ARG A 76 12.75 -1.83 0.52
N LEU A 77 11.43 -1.83 0.61
CA LEU A 77 10.62 -3.02 0.46
C LEU A 77 10.30 -3.21 -1.01
N LEU A 78 10.30 -4.47 -1.46
CA LEU A 78 9.74 -4.82 -2.76
C LEU A 78 8.23 -4.62 -2.66
N CYS A 79 7.77 -3.45 -3.07
CA CYS A 79 6.35 -3.24 -3.25
C CYS A 79 5.91 -3.94 -4.54
N SER A 80 4.70 -4.46 -4.50
CA SER A 80 4.06 -5.03 -5.67
C SER A 80 3.01 -4.09 -6.28
N THR A 81 2.97 -2.85 -5.78
CA THR A 81 2.13 -1.78 -6.29
C THR A 81 2.59 -1.46 -7.71
N ARG A 82 1.65 -1.49 -8.67
CA ARG A 82 1.90 -0.92 -10.00
C ARG A 82 2.03 0.61 -9.95
N ARG A 83 1.57 1.23 -8.85
CA ARG A 83 1.32 2.67 -8.73
C ARG A 83 2.22 3.35 -7.69
N ILE A 84 2.28 2.95 -6.40
CA ILE A 84 3.35 3.46 -5.51
C ILE A 84 4.70 2.97 -5.99
N THR A 85 5.55 3.91 -6.36
CA THR A 85 6.85 3.61 -6.95
C THR A 85 7.82 3.05 -5.90
N HIS A 86 7.84 3.57 -4.66
CA HIS A 86 8.86 3.20 -3.67
C HIS A 86 8.37 3.12 -2.23
N VAL A 87 8.35 1.90 -1.69
CA VAL A 87 8.01 1.70 -0.29
C VAL A 87 9.26 1.43 0.55
N TRP A 88 9.42 2.18 1.63
CA TRP A 88 10.55 2.09 2.55
C TRP A 88 10.08 1.75 3.96
N THR A 89 10.88 0.96 4.67
CA THR A 89 10.88 0.98 6.13
C THR A 89 11.64 2.21 6.59
N THR A 90 11.16 2.82 7.68
CA THR A 90 11.65 4.11 8.15
C THR A 90 11.70 4.11 9.66
N HIS A 91 12.65 4.84 10.25
CA HIS A 91 12.71 5.03 11.69
C HIS A 91 12.26 6.44 12.08
N VAL A 92 11.28 6.50 12.98
CA VAL A 92 10.82 7.74 13.63
C VAL A 92 11.09 7.62 15.12
N GLN A 93 12.18 8.21 15.63
CA GLN A 93 12.53 8.19 17.06
C GLN A 93 12.21 6.84 17.77
N ASN A 94 12.67 5.70 17.19
CA ASN A 94 12.48 4.31 17.65
C ASN A 94 11.20 3.56 17.20
N SER A 95 10.41 4.06 16.24
CA SER A 95 9.28 3.32 15.65
C SER A 95 9.43 3.12 14.14
N SER A 96 9.11 1.90 13.66
CA SER A 96 9.22 1.54 12.24
C SER A 96 7.94 1.86 11.47
N SER A 97 8.04 2.67 10.42
CA SER A 97 6.88 3.07 9.58
C SER A 97 7.15 2.88 8.08
N LYS A 98 6.09 2.89 7.26
CA LYS A 98 6.12 2.55 5.82
C LYS A 98 5.58 3.68 4.91
N ALA A 99 6.21 3.82 3.73
CA ALA A 99 5.77 4.42 2.44
C ALA A 99 6.15 5.88 2.05
N THR A 100 6.42 6.07 0.74
CA THR A 100 6.68 7.33 0.03
C THR A 100 6.16 7.18 -1.41
N SER A 101 5.54 8.21 -2.00
CA SER A 101 5.04 8.17 -3.37
C SER A 101 5.57 9.35 -4.18
N ASP A 102 6.20 9.06 -5.33
CA ASP A 102 6.84 10.07 -6.18
C ASP A 102 6.45 9.91 -7.67
N PRO A 103 5.70 10.88 -8.25
CA PRO A 103 5.21 10.86 -9.64
C PRO A 103 6.33 10.82 -10.68
N VAL A 104 7.53 11.31 -10.33
CA VAL A 104 8.66 11.41 -11.27
C VAL A 104 9.15 10.03 -11.74
N TYR A 105 9.03 9.02 -10.88
CA TYR A 105 9.57 7.68 -11.12
C TYR A 105 8.50 6.63 -11.50
N PHE A 106 7.31 7.07 -11.93
CA PHE A 106 6.27 6.15 -12.41
C PHE A 106 6.66 5.47 -13.71
N GLY A 107 6.24 4.20 -13.85
CA GLY A 107 6.58 3.35 -14.99
C GLY A 107 5.57 3.33 -16.14
N GLU A 108 4.27 3.41 -15.85
CA GLU A 108 3.16 3.30 -16.83
C GLU A 108 2.70 4.68 -17.36
N VAL A 109 3.66 5.55 -17.63
CA VAL A 109 3.48 6.98 -17.95
C VAL A 109 3.01 7.27 -19.37
N ASP A 110 3.02 6.24 -20.22
CA ASP A 110 2.51 6.24 -21.59
C ASP A 110 0.99 6.07 -21.66
N VAL A 111 0.39 5.52 -20.59
CA VAL A 111 -1.04 5.26 -20.48
C VAL A 111 -1.70 6.19 -19.47
N PHE A 112 -1.05 6.42 -18.33
CA PHE A 112 -1.64 7.15 -17.21
C PHE A 112 -0.90 8.46 -16.96
N ASP A 113 -1.66 9.51 -16.61
CA ASP A 113 -1.10 10.74 -16.06
C ASP A 113 -0.58 10.45 -14.63
N PRO A 114 0.74 10.54 -14.38
CA PRO A 114 1.34 10.18 -13.10
C PRO A 114 0.88 11.08 -11.94
N PHE A 115 0.45 12.31 -12.21
CA PHE A 115 0.00 13.24 -11.18
C PHE A 115 -1.47 13.04 -10.83
N VAL A 116 -2.32 12.78 -11.82
CA VAL A 116 -3.73 12.38 -11.55
C VAL A 116 -3.76 11.06 -10.79
N LEU A 117 -2.89 10.13 -11.17
CA LEU A 117 -2.75 8.85 -10.50
C LEU A 117 -2.27 9.01 -9.05
N LEU A 118 -1.24 9.85 -8.84
CA LEU A 118 -0.76 10.20 -7.50
C LEU A 118 -1.88 10.79 -6.65
N ASP A 119 -2.56 11.84 -7.13
CA ASP A 119 -3.61 12.54 -6.39
C ASP A 119 -4.77 11.58 -6.05
N SER A 120 -5.13 10.68 -6.96
CA SER A 120 -6.09 9.60 -6.71
C SER A 120 -5.63 8.68 -5.58
N SER A 121 -4.40 8.15 -5.67
CA SER A 121 -3.84 7.25 -4.66
C SER A 121 -3.78 7.92 -3.28
N VAL A 122 -3.22 9.13 -3.21
CA VAL A 122 -2.98 9.82 -1.93
C VAL A 122 -4.24 10.43 -1.34
N SER A 123 -5.33 10.58 -2.10
CA SER A 123 -6.64 10.96 -1.56
C SER A 123 -7.41 9.75 -1.03
N LEU A 124 -7.46 8.65 -1.79
CA LEU A 124 -8.23 7.46 -1.45
C LEU A 124 -7.62 6.65 -0.31
N GLU A 125 -6.30 6.52 -0.25
CA GLU A 125 -5.64 5.67 0.75
C GLU A 125 -5.81 6.22 2.19
N PRO A 126 -5.50 7.50 2.49
CA PRO A 126 -5.78 8.08 3.82
C PRO A 126 -7.25 8.03 4.20
N GLN A 127 -8.17 8.29 3.25
CA GLN A 127 -9.62 8.23 3.52
C GLN A 127 -10.07 6.81 3.86
N SER A 128 -9.48 5.79 3.21
CA SER A 128 -9.72 4.39 3.55
C SER A 128 -9.28 4.08 4.98
N TYR A 129 -8.06 4.48 5.35
CA TYR A 129 -7.57 4.26 6.70
C TYR A 129 -8.44 4.95 7.77
N GLN A 130 -8.90 6.18 7.51
CA GLN A 130 -9.83 6.87 8.40
C GLN A 130 -11.11 6.06 8.68
N ARG A 131 -11.72 5.45 7.65
CA ARG A 131 -12.91 4.59 7.81
C ARG A 131 -12.59 3.26 8.51
N LEU A 132 -11.38 2.76 8.35
CA LEU A 132 -10.93 1.46 8.86
C LEU A 132 -10.27 1.55 10.24
N GLN A 133 -10.41 2.67 10.95
CA GLN A 133 -9.77 2.89 12.25
C GLN A 133 -10.06 1.80 13.29
N SER A 134 -11.27 1.22 13.28
CA SER A 134 -11.64 0.12 14.17
C SER A 134 -10.88 -1.18 13.92
N LEU A 135 -10.20 -1.31 12.78
CA LEU A 135 -9.43 -2.49 12.36
C LEU A 135 -7.92 -2.33 12.54
N TYR A 136 -7.46 -1.17 13.02
CA TYR A 136 -6.06 -0.82 13.16
C TYR A 136 -5.26 -1.80 14.00
N GLY A 137 -4.07 -2.16 13.53
CA GLY A 137 -3.13 -3.04 14.21
C GLY A 137 -3.54 -4.52 14.22
N ALA A 138 -4.70 -4.86 13.65
CA ALA A 138 -5.18 -6.23 13.51
C ALA A 138 -5.36 -6.61 12.03
N LYS A 139 -6.35 -6.03 11.36
CA LYS A 139 -6.69 -6.34 9.97
C LYS A 139 -6.15 -5.32 8.97
N VAL A 140 -5.81 -4.11 9.42
CA VAL A 140 -5.14 -3.08 8.63
C VAL A 140 -4.02 -2.41 9.46
N PRO A 141 -2.98 -1.85 8.84
CA PRO A 141 -1.98 -1.05 9.54
C PRO A 141 -2.59 0.14 10.27
N ARG A 142 -2.01 0.57 11.40
CA ARG A 142 -2.26 1.92 11.91
C ARG A 142 -1.77 2.96 10.92
N PHE A 143 -2.61 3.90 10.55
CA PHE A 143 -2.23 5.05 9.75
C PHE A 143 -1.79 6.20 10.68
N TYR A 144 -0.59 6.72 10.44
CA TYR A 144 0.01 7.79 11.24
C TYR A 144 -0.18 9.17 10.62
N GLY A 145 -0.41 9.24 9.31
CA GLY A 145 -0.77 10.50 8.64
C GLY A 145 -0.27 10.59 7.21
N HIS A 146 -0.76 11.63 6.54
CA HIS A 146 -0.27 12.09 5.24
C HIS A 146 0.64 13.30 5.45
N PHE A 147 1.78 13.28 4.80
CA PHE A 147 2.81 14.29 4.91
C PHE A 147 3.35 14.63 3.53
N VAL A 148 3.99 15.78 3.43
CA VAL A 148 4.87 16.12 2.31
C VAL A 148 6.31 16.24 2.79
N ALA A 149 7.25 15.87 1.93
CA ALA A 149 8.68 16.01 2.18
C ALA A 149 9.34 16.79 1.03
N PRO A 150 10.04 17.91 1.30
CA PRO A 150 10.84 18.57 0.29
C PRO A 150 12.09 17.73 -0.03
N LEU A 151 12.50 17.74 -1.31
CA LEU A 151 13.74 17.13 -1.79
C LEU A 151 14.74 18.25 -2.16
N PRO A 152 15.67 18.63 -1.26
CA PRO A 152 16.55 19.79 -1.49
C PRO A 152 17.43 19.68 -2.73
N SER A 153 17.90 18.48 -3.06
CA SER A 153 18.70 18.19 -4.25
C SER A 153 17.91 18.38 -5.55
N GLN A 154 16.58 18.52 -5.49
CA GLN A 154 15.69 18.61 -6.65
C GLN A 154 14.86 19.89 -6.61
N ARG A 155 15.54 21.03 -6.37
CA ARG A 155 14.94 22.37 -6.28
C ARG A 155 13.84 22.49 -5.22
N ASN A 156 13.99 21.75 -4.11
CA ASN A 156 13.00 21.67 -3.02
C ASN A 156 11.60 21.21 -3.46
N ARG A 157 11.48 20.47 -4.56
CA ARG A 157 10.18 19.92 -4.92
C ARG A 157 9.65 19.01 -3.81
N THR A 158 8.33 19.00 -3.62
CA THR A 158 7.70 18.19 -2.57
C THR A 158 7.22 16.85 -3.09
N VAL A 159 7.35 15.81 -2.27
CA VAL A 159 6.80 14.47 -2.52
C VAL A 159 5.82 14.06 -1.42
N ASN A 160 4.83 13.23 -1.76
CA ASN A 160 3.84 12.75 -0.81
C ASN A 160 4.38 11.56 -0.02
N VAL A 161 4.11 11.55 1.27
CA VAL A 161 4.53 10.52 2.22
C VAL A 161 3.31 10.10 3.03
N VAL A 162 2.83 8.88 2.78
CA VAL A 162 1.81 8.22 3.58
C VAL A 162 2.55 7.41 4.63
N LEU A 163 2.37 7.74 5.91
CA LEU A 163 3.07 7.07 7.00
C LEU A 163 2.13 6.08 7.71
N MET A 164 2.54 4.81 7.80
CA MET A 164 1.74 3.76 8.43
C MET A 164 2.60 2.72 9.18
N GLU A 165 1.97 1.93 10.04
CA GLU A 165 2.59 0.85 10.80
C GLU A 165 3.29 -0.15 9.88
N TYR A 166 4.54 -0.48 10.21
CA TYR A 166 5.23 -1.59 9.57
C TYR A 166 4.66 -2.93 10.05
N ILE A 167 4.18 -3.74 9.11
CA ILE A 167 3.65 -5.07 9.41
C ILE A 167 4.77 -6.11 9.23
N HIS A 168 5.19 -6.72 10.33
CA HIS A 168 6.06 -7.89 10.28
C HIS A 168 5.30 -9.08 9.68
N GLY A 169 5.90 -9.71 8.68
CA GLY A 169 5.31 -10.86 8.00
C GLY A 169 5.79 -10.98 6.57
N ARG A 170 5.08 -11.83 5.81
CA ARG A 170 5.28 -11.99 4.37
C ARG A 170 3.94 -11.87 3.65
N ASP A 171 3.96 -11.30 2.46
CA ASP A 171 2.77 -11.28 1.63
C ASP A 171 2.42 -12.70 1.12
N ILE A 172 1.16 -12.93 0.78
CA ILE A 172 0.69 -14.26 0.37
C ILE A 172 1.34 -14.70 -0.95
N ARG A 173 1.68 -13.77 -1.84
CA ARG A 173 2.37 -14.09 -3.11
C ARG A 173 3.73 -14.74 -2.85
N ASP A 174 4.49 -14.26 -1.87
CA ASP A 174 5.79 -14.84 -1.52
C ASP A 174 5.66 -16.21 -0.83
N LEU A 175 4.62 -16.38 -0.01
CA LEU A 175 4.37 -17.61 0.74
C LEU A 175 3.82 -18.73 -0.13
N ALA A 176 2.90 -18.39 -1.03
CA ALA A 176 2.20 -19.31 -1.92
C ALA A 176 2.34 -18.82 -3.37
N THR A 177 3.59 -18.87 -3.87
CA THR A 177 3.88 -18.51 -5.27
C THR A 177 3.03 -19.37 -6.22
N GLN A 178 2.81 -18.89 -7.44
CA GLN A 178 1.97 -19.60 -8.42
C GLN A 178 2.44 -21.04 -8.67
N GLU A 179 3.75 -21.29 -8.65
CA GLU A 179 4.35 -22.61 -8.83
C GLU A 179 4.13 -23.52 -7.61
N LYS A 180 4.00 -22.93 -6.42
CA LYS A 180 3.87 -23.64 -5.14
C LYS A 180 2.43 -23.74 -4.66
N ALA A 181 1.50 -22.99 -5.26
CA ALA A 181 0.09 -22.96 -4.87
C ALA A 181 -0.55 -24.36 -4.96
N GLY A 182 -0.17 -25.18 -5.95
CA GLY A 182 -0.62 -26.57 -6.07
C GLY A 182 -0.11 -27.51 -4.97
N ALA A 183 0.93 -27.13 -4.23
CA ALA A 183 1.48 -27.90 -3.11
C ALA A 183 0.86 -27.53 -1.76
N LEU A 184 -0.04 -26.52 -1.70
CA LEU A 184 -0.80 -26.22 -0.50
C LEU A 184 -1.67 -27.42 -0.12
N CYS A 185 -1.61 -27.83 1.15
CA CYS A 185 -2.53 -28.86 1.63
C CYS A 185 -3.96 -28.31 1.64
N PRO A 186 -4.99 -29.17 1.49
CA PRO A 186 -6.39 -28.72 1.41
C PRO A 186 -6.80 -27.81 2.58
N THR A 187 -6.43 -28.19 3.82
CA THR A 187 -6.75 -27.40 5.01
C THR A 187 -6.14 -25.99 4.97
N HIS A 188 -4.89 -25.86 4.52
CA HIS A 188 -4.24 -24.54 4.39
C HIS A 188 -4.87 -23.71 3.28
N LYS A 189 -5.21 -24.34 2.14
CA LYS A 189 -5.89 -23.68 1.02
C LYS A 189 -7.23 -23.11 1.47
N ASP A 190 -8.07 -23.93 2.09
CA ASP A 190 -9.42 -23.53 2.50
C ASP A 190 -9.37 -22.44 3.58
N THR A 191 -8.50 -22.61 4.58
CA THR A 191 -8.36 -21.60 5.64
C THR A 191 -7.87 -20.28 5.08
N LEU A 192 -6.94 -20.30 4.13
CA LEU A 192 -6.39 -19.08 3.53
C LEU A 192 -7.46 -18.32 2.76
N ILE A 193 -8.30 -19.01 1.98
CA ILE A 193 -9.42 -18.39 1.25
C ILE A 193 -10.46 -17.85 2.24
N ASP A 194 -10.85 -18.64 3.24
CA ASP A 194 -11.81 -18.22 4.27
C ASP A 194 -11.34 -16.99 5.04
N ALA A 195 -10.06 -16.96 5.45
CA ALA A 195 -9.47 -15.82 6.15
C ALA A 195 -9.39 -14.57 5.27
N ALA A 196 -9.05 -14.72 3.98
CA ALA A 196 -9.03 -13.61 3.03
C ALA A 196 -10.42 -13.03 2.79
N LEU A 197 -11.45 -13.87 2.66
CA LEU A 197 -12.84 -13.41 2.51
C LEU A 197 -13.34 -12.70 3.78
N ARG A 198 -13.05 -13.22 4.98
CA ARG A 198 -13.39 -12.55 6.25
C ARG A 198 -12.65 -11.23 6.44
N LEU A 199 -11.42 -11.14 5.95
CA LEU A 199 -10.67 -9.88 5.89
C LEU A 199 -11.38 -8.89 4.97
N TYR A 200 -11.71 -9.29 3.75
CA TYR A 200 -12.46 -8.46 2.79
C TYR A 200 -13.79 -7.98 3.35
N PHE A 201 -14.64 -8.88 3.87
CA PHE A 201 -15.95 -8.49 4.42
C PHE A 201 -15.84 -7.58 5.63
N GLY A 202 -14.82 -7.74 6.47
CA GLY A 202 -14.57 -6.81 7.57
C GLY A 202 -14.24 -5.39 7.10
N ILE A 203 -13.50 -5.26 6.00
CA ILE A 203 -13.19 -3.97 5.36
C ILE A 203 -14.44 -3.41 4.65
N TYR A 204 -15.16 -4.26 3.93
CA TYR A 204 -16.37 -3.92 3.20
C TYR A 204 -17.49 -3.40 4.13
N ALA A 205 -17.66 -4.02 5.29
CA ALA A 205 -18.64 -3.62 6.30
C ALA A 205 -18.48 -2.15 6.75
N LEU A 206 -17.26 -1.62 6.68
CA LEU A 206 -16.93 -0.24 7.02
C LEU A 206 -17.05 0.72 5.82
N GLY A 207 -17.67 0.26 4.73
CA GLY A 207 -17.93 1.06 3.53
C GLY A 207 -16.69 1.28 2.66
N VAL A 208 -15.69 0.40 2.75
CA VAL A 208 -14.50 0.39 1.89
C VAL A 208 -14.54 -0.85 1.01
N GLU A 209 -14.83 -0.68 -0.27
CA GLU A 209 -14.74 -1.77 -1.24
C GLU A 209 -13.34 -1.79 -1.85
N GLN A 210 -12.50 -2.69 -1.34
CA GLN A 210 -11.14 -2.89 -1.83
C GLN A 210 -11.16 -3.59 -3.20
N ARG A 211 -10.68 -2.91 -4.24
CA ARG A 211 -10.67 -3.40 -5.62
C ARG A 211 -9.40 -4.18 -5.97
N ASP A 212 -8.34 -4.05 -5.16
CA ASP A 212 -7.07 -4.75 -5.35
C ASP A 212 -6.78 -5.80 -4.27
N MET A 213 -7.73 -6.71 -4.03
CA MET A 213 -7.57 -7.87 -3.13
C MET A 213 -6.64 -8.94 -3.75
N GLN A 214 -5.41 -8.57 -4.08
CA GLN A 214 -4.41 -9.49 -4.63
C GLN A 214 -3.51 -10.05 -3.51
N PRO A 215 -2.96 -11.28 -3.67
CA PRO A 215 -2.09 -11.91 -2.67
C PRO A 215 -0.91 -11.04 -2.20
N ARG A 216 -0.42 -10.15 -3.07
CA ARG A 216 0.64 -9.17 -2.76
C ARG A 216 0.28 -8.13 -1.68
N ASN A 217 -1.01 -7.87 -1.49
CA ASN A 217 -1.52 -6.80 -0.63
C ASN A 217 -2.06 -7.35 0.70
N VAL A 218 -1.94 -8.67 0.90
CA VAL A 218 -2.31 -9.34 2.14
C VAL A 218 -1.04 -9.88 2.78
N ILE A 219 -0.70 -9.36 3.96
CA ILE A 219 0.46 -9.79 4.75
C ILE A 219 -0.01 -10.80 5.80
N LEU A 220 0.57 -11.99 5.79
CA LEU A 220 0.42 -12.96 6.86
C LEU A 220 1.42 -12.64 7.99
N ARG A 221 0.89 -12.41 9.20
CA ARG A 221 1.71 -12.15 10.38
C ARG A 221 2.37 -13.44 10.88
N PRO A 222 3.65 -13.38 11.29
CA PRO A 222 4.37 -14.55 11.74
C PRO A 222 3.77 -15.07 13.05
N ARG A 223 3.63 -16.39 13.16
CA ARG A 223 3.25 -17.07 14.40
C ARG A 223 4.41 -17.91 14.89
N ARG A 224 4.76 -17.75 16.17
CA ARG A 224 5.75 -18.61 16.82
C ARG A 224 5.06 -19.87 17.29
N LYS A 225 5.51 -21.00 16.75
CA LYS A 225 5.17 -22.32 17.23
C LYS A 225 6.40 -23.21 17.05
N ASP A 226 6.65 -24.06 18.04
CA ASP A 226 7.66 -25.11 17.90
C ASP A 226 7.11 -26.20 16.98
N GLY A 227 7.77 -26.39 15.83
CA GLY A 227 7.40 -27.38 14.82
C GLY A 227 6.33 -26.91 13.82
N PRO A 228 5.83 -27.83 12.97
CA PRO A 228 4.95 -27.47 11.87
C PRO A 228 3.49 -27.22 12.31
N PHE A 229 2.79 -26.41 11.52
CA PHE A 229 1.35 -26.19 11.58
C PHE A 229 0.54 -27.27 10.87
N CYS A 230 1.15 -28.01 9.93
CA CYS A 230 0.52 -29.17 9.29
C CYS A 230 1.49 -30.33 9.07
N SER A 231 0.98 -31.55 8.86
CA SER A 231 1.79 -32.74 8.61
C SER A 231 2.18 -32.92 7.14
N THR A 232 1.53 -32.21 6.21
CA THR A 232 1.76 -32.35 4.77
C THR A 232 3.18 -31.93 4.40
N THR A 233 3.97 -32.88 3.92
CA THR A 233 5.32 -32.61 3.39
C THR A 233 5.24 -31.79 2.12
N GLY A 234 6.05 -30.75 2.01
CA GLY A 234 6.06 -29.84 0.86
C GLY A 234 5.02 -28.73 0.90
N CYS A 235 4.11 -28.68 1.88
CA CYS A 235 3.18 -27.56 2.01
C CYS A 235 3.94 -26.24 2.27
N PRO A 236 3.78 -25.20 1.44
CA PRO A 236 4.49 -23.93 1.61
C PRO A 236 4.18 -23.22 2.94
N LEU A 237 2.98 -23.44 3.49
CA LEU A 237 2.53 -22.83 4.74
C LEU A 237 2.81 -23.70 5.98
N ARG A 238 3.49 -24.83 5.81
CA ARG A 238 3.75 -25.81 6.88
C ARG A 238 4.36 -25.20 8.14
N TYR A 239 5.23 -24.20 8.01
CA TYR A 239 5.88 -23.53 9.14
C TYR A 239 5.48 -22.06 9.28
N GLU A 240 4.49 -21.61 8.51
CA GLU A 240 4.21 -20.20 8.32
C GLU A 240 2.84 -19.79 8.86
N ALA A 241 1.84 -20.68 8.73
CA ALA A 241 0.46 -20.32 9.00
C ALA A 241 -0.25 -21.36 9.88
N ASP A 242 -0.85 -20.91 10.97
CA ASP A 242 -1.78 -21.71 11.76
C ASP A 242 -3.16 -21.72 11.10
N CYS A 243 -3.67 -22.89 10.73
CA CYS A 243 -5.01 -23.02 10.17
C CYS A 243 -6.12 -22.61 11.15
N LYS A 244 -5.82 -22.53 12.45
CA LYS A 244 -6.81 -22.13 13.47
C LYS A 244 -6.84 -20.63 13.72
N ASP A 245 -5.76 -19.92 13.39
CA ASP A 245 -5.57 -18.51 13.75
C ASP A 245 -4.69 -17.79 12.72
N MET A 246 -5.21 -17.71 11.49
CA MET A 246 -4.53 -17.08 10.37
C MET A 246 -4.71 -15.55 10.42
N GLN A 247 -3.70 -14.86 10.96
CA GLN A 247 -3.71 -13.40 11.08
C GLN A 247 -3.24 -12.73 9.80
N MET A 248 -4.19 -12.18 9.06
CA MET A 248 -3.95 -11.43 7.84
C MET A 248 -4.15 -9.93 8.05
N THR A 249 -3.28 -9.14 7.44
CA THR A 249 -3.38 -7.68 7.40
C THR A 249 -3.43 -7.24 5.94
N MET A 250 -4.49 -6.51 5.56
CA MET A 250 -4.59 -5.87 4.26
C MET A 250 -3.79 -4.56 4.26
N VAL A 251 -3.00 -4.34 3.23
CA VAL A 251 -2.31 -3.09 2.93
C VAL A 251 -2.72 -2.59 1.55
N ASP A 252 -2.26 -1.39 1.17
CA ASP A 252 -2.46 -0.82 -0.17
C ASP A 252 -3.95 -0.55 -0.47
N PHE A 253 -4.41 0.63 -0.08
CA PHE A 253 -5.79 1.10 -0.30
C PHE A 253 -5.88 2.19 -1.37
N GLU A 254 -4.97 2.17 -2.34
CA GLU A 254 -4.95 3.14 -3.44
C GLU A 254 -6.11 2.94 -4.43
N TRP A 255 -6.65 1.73 -4.51
CA TRP A 255 -7.73 1.40 -5.44
C TRP A 255 -8.95 0.86 -4.70
N VAL A 256 -9.79 1.78 -4.23
CA VAL A 256 -11.00 1.47 -3.49
C VAL A 256 -12.21 2.18 -4.08
N LYS A 257 -13.41 1.71 -3.71
CA LYS A 257 -14.65 2.46 -3.87
C LYS A 257 -15.31 2.65 -2.50
N PHE A 258 -15.70 3.87 -2.20
CA PHE A 258 -16.44 4.16 -0.98
C PHE A 258 -17.93 3.91 -1.13
N ARG A 259 -18.51 3.33 -0.09
CA ARG A 259 -19.93 3.01 0.01
C ARG A 259 -20.45 3.43 1.39
N ASN A 260 -21.75 3.33 1.60
CA ASN A 260 -22.32 3.41 2.94
C ASN A 260 -21.88 2.15 3.72
N PRO A 261 -21.47 2.29 4.99
CA PRO A 261 -21.19 1.13 5.84
C PRO A 261 -22.38 0.18 5.91
N ASP A 262 -22.09 -1.11 5.88
CA ASP A 262 -23.09 -2.16 5.95
C ASP A 262 -22.81 -3.03 7.18
N GLY A 263 -23.57 -2.76 8.24
CA GLY A 263 -23.46 -3.46 9.51
C GLY A 263 -23.78 -4.96 9.41
N GLN A 264 -24.49 -5.43 8.38
CA GLN A 264 -24.77 -6.87 8.21
C GLN A 264 -23.47 -7.64 8.01
N PHE A 265 -22.53 -7.07 7.26
CA PHE A 265 -21.21 -7.67 7.09
C PHE A 265 -20.30 -7.49 8.31
N SER A 266 -20.72 -6.78 9.35
CA SER A 266 -19.99 -6.75 10.64
C SER A 266 -20.32 -7.96 11.51
N ASP A 267 -21.43 -8.65 11.25
CA ASP A 267 -21.85 -9.83 11.98
C ASP A 267 -21.07 -11.09 11.52
N PRO A 268 -20.34 -11.78 12.41
CA PRO A 268 -19.59 -12.97 12.05
C PRO A 268 -20.43 -14.11 11.48
N VAL A 269 -21.70 -14.24 11.89
CA VAL A 269 -22.59 -15.30 11.39
C VAL A 269 -22.96 -15.04 9.93
N THR A 270 -23.30 -13.79 9.62
CA THR A 270 -23.58 -13.34 8.26
C THR A 270 -22.35 -13.48 7.36
N GLN A 271 -21.17 -13.07 7.82
CA GLN A 271 -19.91 -13.30 7.08
C GLN A 271 -19.68 -14.78 6.81
N MET A 272 -19.89 -15.64 7.82
CA MET A 272 -19.70 -17.08 7.67
C MET A 272 -20.68 -17.66 6.66
N ALA A 273 -21.96 -17.25 6.68
CA ALA A 273 -22.94 -17.69 5.69
C ALA A 273 -22.55 -17.29 4.26
N HIS A 274 -22.02 -16.07 4.05
CA HIS A 274 -21.51 -15.63 2.75
C HIS A 274 -20.29 -16.45 2.30
N VAL A 275 -19.33 -16.68 3.21
CA VAL A 275 -18.14 -17.48 2.91
C VAL A 275 -18.54 -18.92 2.53
N GLU A 276 -19.42 -19.56 3.32
CA GLU A 276 -19.95 -20.90 3.03
C GLU A 276 -20.68 -20.97 1.69
N GLY A 277 -21.46 -19.93 1.35
CA GLY A 277 -22.15 -19.85 0.06
C GLY A 277 -21.23 -19.70 -1.16
N ILE A 278 -20.01 -19.16 -0.98
CA ILE A 278 -19.03 -18.95 -2.06
C ILE A 278 -18.08 -20.14 -2.21
N LYS A 279 -17.93 -21.00 -1.19
CA LYS A 279 -17.02 -22.17 -1.22
C LYS A 279 -17.09 -23.01 -2.51
N PRO A 280 -18.30 -23.36 -3.01
CA PRO A 280 -18.40 -24.19 -4.20
C PRO A 280 -17.75 -23.58 -5.46
N LEU A 281 -17.45 -22.29 -5.49
CA LEU A 281 -16.87 -21.61 -6.65
C LEU A 281 -15.35 -21.73 -6.76
N TYR A 282 -14.66 -22.23 -5.72
CA TYR A 282 -13.19 -22.30 -5.69
C TYR A 282 -12.63 -23.70 -5.33
N HIS A 283 -13.51 -24.69 -5.27
CA HIS A 283 -13.18 -26.12 -5.14
C HIS A 283 -13.18 -26.82 -6.50
#